data_AF-A0A954WLL4-F1
#
_entry.id   AF-A0A954WLL4-F1
#
_cell.length_a   1.000
_cell.length_b   1.000
_cell.length_c   1.000
_cell.angle_alpha   90.00
_cell.angle_beta   90.00
_cell.angle_gamma   90.00
#
_symmetry.space_group_name_H-M   'P 1'
#
loop_
_entity.id
_entity.type
_entity.pdbx_description
1 polymer ?
#
loop_
_entity_poly.entity_id
_entity_poly.type
_entity_poly.pdbx_seq_one_letter_code
_entity_poly.pdbx_strand_id
1 'polypeptide(L)'
;ITFSVTAVNDAPVANAVTRTTNEDTAVSVTLSGTDVENSTLSFTVLTQPSSGTLSRTAPNLTYTPAANFNGTDTFTYRVSDGSANSNTATVSLTITAVNDAPSFTLAGNPPASNPGAGLQTVANFATNISRGAANESSQTLTFNVTQLSNSGITFTTPPTINATTGALTYAVAANSSGTARFGVTLSDNGSGTSPNVNTSAQQTFEITVGLSTLSGSVFIDSDNDGVRDTGEIGLPNVTITLQGTSTGNTTIQRTTTTANDGTYQFADLPPGTYSVTETHPTMFLDGVERVGTAGGTAGSDQITGIVLSGNTNAQNYNFTERGLTASAVGLKMFLCSTPSGDVLIHQLLPAPAGNGNALRAASSAATNARGTSNAVVSAASVEPLVRAAIQQFADAGASAEQLARLSSAQVSIADLPGDQVGEAGGNAITLDANAAGLGWFIDATPTVDEEFVDAAGRLQATAGGDASGRMDALTAIAHEFGHLLGFEHSAGDEDSLMFEWLQLGQRKRVTSESLDDLFANEQTWDW
;
A
#
# COMPACT_ATOMS: atom_id res chain seq x y z
N ILE A 1 -93.53 -47.06 -68.10
CA ILE A 1 -92.11 -47.49 -68.02
C ILE A 1 -91.47 -46.68 -66.91
N THR A 2 -90.93 -47.35 -65.90
CA THR A 2 -90.15 -46.73 -64.84
C THR A 2 -88.70 -47.13 -65.08
N PHE A 3 -87.82 -46.13 -65.16
CA PHE A 3 -86.38 -46.35 -65.22
C PHE A 3 -85.82 -46.23 -63.80
N SER A 4 -85.09 -47.24 -63.36
CA SER A 4 -84.28 -47.17 -62.14
C SER A 4 -82.82 -46.99 -62.53
N VAL A 5 -82.21 -45.88 -62.12
CA VAL A 5 -80.76 -45.69 -62.18
C VAL A 5 -80.20 -46.02 -60.81
N THR A 6 -79.27 -46.97 -60.74
CA THR A 6 -78.50 -47.24 -59.53
C THR A 6 -77.38 -46.23 -59.43
N ALA A 7 -77.28 -45.53 -58.30
CA ALA A 7 -76.15 -44.67 -58.02
C ALA A 7 -74.86 -45.52 -57.95
N VAL A 8 -73.81 -45.08 -58.63
CA VAL A 8 -72.46 -45.63 -58.53
C VAL A 8 -71.68 -44.69 -57.63
N ASN A 9 -70.86 -45.21 -56.72
CA ASN A 9 -70.05 -44.40 -55.82
C ASN A 9 -69.05 -43.55 -56.61
N ASP A 10 -69.12 -42.23 -56.47
CA ASP A 10 -68.10 -41.32 -56.96
C ASP A 10 -66.97 -41.18 -55.92
N ALA A 11 -65.72 -41.04 -56.38
CA ALA A 11 -64.60 -40.86 -55.45
C ALA A 11 -64.63 -39.46 -54.82
N PRO A 12 -64.23 -39.31 -53.54
CA PRO A 12 -64.19 -37.99 -52.91
C PRO A 12 -63.12 -37.10 -53.55
N VAL A 13 -63.23 -35.79 -53.35
CA VAL A 13 -62.24 -34.79 -53.81
C VAL A 13 -61.57 -34.15 -52.61
N ALA A 14 -60.23 -34.17 -52.56
CA ALA A 14 -59.43 -33.52 -51.53
C ALA A 14 -59.02 -32.11 -51.96
N ASN A 15 -59.15 -31.13 -51.06
CA ASN A 15 -58.90 -29.71 -51.36
C ASN A 15 -57.48 -29.29 -50.96
N ALA A 16 -56.83 -28.43 -51.75
CA ALA A 16 -55.56 -27.84 -51.31
C ALA A 16 -55.77 -26.89 -50.12
N VAL A 17 -54.77 -26.80 -49.23
CA VAL A 17 -54.81 -25.91 -48.06
C VAL A 17 -53.56 -25.04 -48.06
N THR A 18 -53.74 -23.73 -47.86
CA THR A 18 -52.63 -22.79 -47.66
C THR A 18 -52.70 -22.19 -46.27
N ARG A 19 -51.58 -22.14 -45.55
CA ARG A 19 -51.46 -21.43 -44.26
C ARG A 19 -50.18 -20.60 -44.25
N THR A 20 -50.23 -19.50 -43.50
CA THR A 20 -49.06 -18.69 -43.17
C THR A 20 -48.93 -18.63 -41.67
N THR A 21 -47.69 -18.68 -41.18
CA THR A 21 -47.36 -18.46 -39.77
C THR A 21 -46.00 -17.77 -39.67
N ASN A 22 -45.72 -17.16 -38.54
CA ASN A 22 -44.36 -16.72 -38.22
C ASN A 22 -43.50 -17.94 -37.87
N GLU A 23 -42.18 -17.82 -38.01
CA GLU A 23 -41.27 -18.80 -37.42
C GLU A 23 -41.54 -18.94 -35.91
N ASP A 24 -41.20 -20.13 -35.38
CA ASP A 24 -41.45 -20.55 -34.00
C ASP A 24 -42.91 -20.53 -33.52
N THR A 25 -43.86 -20.22 -34.43
CA THR A 25 -45.28 -20.12 -34.12
C THR A 25 -46.03 -21.29 -34.76
N ALA A 26 -46.62 -22.14 -33.92
CA ALA A 26 -47.45 -23.23 -34.38
C ALA A 26 -48.77 -22.72 -35.01
N VAL A 27 -49.23 -23.38 -36.06
CA VAL A 27 -50.47 -23.03 -36.78
C VAL A 27 -51.40 -24.23 -36.90
N SER A 28 -52.71 -23.99 -36.76
CA SER A 28 -53.72 -25.02 -36.96
C SER A 28 -53.99 -25.24 -38.44
N VAL A 29 -54.06 -26.50 -38.85
CA VAL A 29 -54.35 -26.94 -40.21
C VAL A 29 -55.54 -27.89 -40.19
N THR A 30 -56.64 -27.50 -40.82
CA THR A 30 -57.81 -28.37 -41.00
C THR A 30 -57.85 -28.87 -42.44
N LEU A 31 -57.71 -30.18 -42.60
CA LEU A 31 -57.85 -30.86 -43.90
C LEU A 31 -59.33 -30.88 -44.30
N SER A 32 -59.61 -30.71 -45.60
CA SER A 32 -60.98 -30.73 -46.12
C SER A 32 -61.11 -31.54 -47.40
N GLY A 33 -62.31 -32.02 -47.66
CA GLY A 33 -62.68 -32.71 -48.88
C GLY A 33 -64.19 -32.71 -49.05
N THR A 34 -64.65 -33.04 -50.24
CA THR A 34 -66.07 -33.10 -50.61
C THR A 34 -66.40 -34.41 -51.29
N ASP A 35 -67.63 -34.86 -51.12
CA ASP A 35 -68.16 -36.11 -51.69
C ASP A 35 -69.59 -35.86 -52.15
N VAL A 36 -69.94 -36.27 -53.37
CA VAL A 36 -71.23 -35.90 -53.98
C VAL A 36 -72.40 -36.63 -53.31
N GLU A 37 -72.16 -37.84 -52.77
CA GLU A 37 -73.08 -38.60 -51.96
C GLU A 37 -73.13 -38.13 -50.49
N ASN A 38 -72.26 -37.20 -50.09
CA ASN A 38 -72.06 -36.76 -48.71
C ASN A 38 -71.67 -37.90 -47.77
N SER A 39 -70.88 -38.85 -48.27
CA SER A 39 -70.32 -39.95 -47.49
C SER A 39 -69.42 -39.43 -46.35
N THR A 40 -69.25 -40.24 -45.30
CA THR A 40 -68.34 -39.88 -44.20
C THR A 40 -66.89 -40.01 -44.64
N LEU A 41 -66.09 -38.96 -44.41
CA LEU A 41 -64.73 -38.87 -44.94
C LEU A 41 -63.67 -39.16 -43.88
N SER A 42 -62.69 -39.99 -44.26
CA SER A 42 -61.47 -40.28 -43.50
C SER A 42 -60.25 -39.66 -44.19
N PHE A 43 -59.28 -39.17 -43.41
CA PHE A 43 -58.16 -38.38 -43.90
C PHE A 43 -56.83 -39.08 -43.59
N THR A 44 -55.97 -39.22 -44.60
CA THR A 44 -54.63 -39.83 -44.44
C THR A 44 -53.54 -38.90 -44.95
N VAL A 45 -52.59 -38.56 -44.08
CA VAL A 45 -51.36 -37.85 -44.47
C VAL A 45 -50.43 -38.82 -45.19
N LEU A 46 -49.93 -38.42 -46.36
CA LEU A 46 -49.09 -39.22 -47.25
C LEU A 46 -47.61 -38.92 -47.07
N THR A 47 -47.27 -37.64 -47.06
CA THR A 47 -45.91 -37.14 -46.81
C THR A 47 -45.92 -36.24 -45.59
N GLN A 48 -44.82 -36.19 -44.86
CA GLN A 48 -44.63 -35.26 -43.74
C GLN A 48 -43.94 -33.97 -44.24
N PRO A 49 -44.12 -32.83 -43.53
CA PRO A 49 -43.29 -31.65 -43.74
C PRO A 49 -41.81 -31.95 -43.51
N SER A 50 -40.92 -31.24 -44.22
CA SER A 50 -39.47 -31.42 -44.10
C SER A 50 -38.81 -30.51 -43.06
N SER A 51 -39.46 -29.38 -42.74
CA SER A 51 -38.91 -28.28 -41.95
C SER A 51 -39.80 -27.93 -40.75
N GLY A 52 -40.60 -28.89 -40.32
CA GLY A 52 -41.45 -28.79 -39.14
C GLY A 52 -42.05 -30.15 -38.80
N THR A 53 -42.96 -30.16 -37.83
CA THR A 53 -43.61 -31.37 -37.35
C THR A 53 -45.12 -31.22 -37.32
N LEU A 54 -45.83 -32.31 -37.61
CA LEU A 54 -47.28 -32.39 -37.43
C LEU A 54 -47.60 -33.09 -36.11
N SER A 55 -48.58 -32.55 -35.39
CA SER A 55 -49.19 -33.17 -34.23
C SER A 55 -50.72 -33.23 -34.36
N ARG A 56 -51.37 -33.91 -33.41
CA ARG A 56 -52.82 -34.22 -33.42
C ARG A 56 -53.20 -35.20 -34.54
N THR A 57 -54.50 -35.44 -34.71
CA THR A 57 -55.04 -36.39 -35.68
C THR A 57 -55.84 -35.68 -36.76
N ALA A 58 -55.73 -36.17 -37.99
CA ALA A 58 -56.51 -35.65 -39.10
C ALA A 58 -58.03 -35.77 -38.81
N PRO A 59 -58.85 -34.81 -39.27
CA PRO A 59 -58.50 -33.68 -40.14
C PRO A 59 -57.89 -32.47 -39.43
N ASN A 60 -57.83 -32.44 -38.10
CA ASN A 60 -57.40 -31.27 -37.33
C ASN A 60 -55.97 -31.43 -36.82
N LEU A 61 -55.02 -30.95 -37.61
CA LEU A 61 -53.59 -31.02 -37.35
C LEU A 61 -53.06 -29.71 -36.78
N THR A 62 -51.94 -29.79 -36.08
CA THR A 62 -51.13 -28.63 -35.72
C THR A 62 -49.75 -28.78 -36.32
N TYR A 63 -49.34 -27.79 -37.13
CA TYR A 63 -48.00 -27.70 -37.68
C TYR A 63 -47.15 -26.79 -36.80
N THR A 64 -45.97 -27.27 -36.40
CA THR A 64 -44.96 -26.51 -35.67
C THR A 64 -43.70 -26.43 -36.53
N PRO A 65 -43.29 -25.24 -37.01
CA PRO A 65 -42.01 -25.08 -37.70
C PRO A 65 -40.82 -25.56 -36.85
N ALA A 66 -39.73 -25.99 -37.49
CA ALA A 66 -38.45 -26.13 -36.80
C ALA A 66 -37.98 -24.75 -36.30
N ALA A 67 -37.20 -24.75 -35.21
CA ALA A 67 -36.69 -23.52 -34.62
C ALA A 67 -35.92 -22.67 -35.65
N ASN A 68 -36.25 -21.38 -35.75
CA ASN A 68 -35.65 -20.40 -36.66
C ASN A 68 -35.74 -20.78 -38.15
N PHE A 69 -36.70 -21.65 -38.52
CA PHE A 69 -36.94 -21.97 -39.92
C PHE A 69 -37.89 -20.95 -40.53
N ASN A 70 -37.45 -20.29 -41.60
CA ASN A 70 -38.27 -19.45 -42.45
C ASN A 70 -38.26 -19.95 -43.91
N GLY A 71 -39.32 -19.67 -44.66
CA GLY A 71 -39.47 -20.11 -46.04
C GLY A 71 -40.74 -20.93 -46.25
N THR A 72 -40.70 -21.91 -47.16
CA THR A 72 -41.87 -22.74 -47.48
C THR A 72 -41.67 -24.17 -47.03
N ASP A 73 -42.72 -24.77 -46.49
CA ASP A 73 -42.81 -26.21 -46.21
C ASP A 73 -44.10 -26.78 -46.80
N THR A 74 -44.12 -28.08 -47.08
CA THR A 74 -45.27 -28.73 -47.70
C THR A 74 -45.47 -30.15 -47.21
N PHE A 75 -46.72 -30.59 -47.18
CA PHE A 75 -47.06 -31.99 -46.98
C PHE A 75 -48.30 -32.35 -47.80
N THR A 76 -48.51 -33.63 -48.07
CA THR A 76 -49.62 -34.11 -48.92
C THR A 76 -50.55 -35.03 -48.15
N TYR A 77 -51.83 -35.04 -48.54
CA TYR A 77 -52.83 -35.92 -47.96
C TYR A 77 -53.82 -36.41 -49.00
N ARG A 78 -54.59 -37.44 -48.63
CA ARG A 78 -55.76 -37.91 -49.39
C ARG A 78 -56.94 -38.14 -48.46
N VAL A 79 -58.12 -38.24 -49.07
CA VAL A 79 -59.41 -38.47 -48.41
C VAL A 79 -60.02 -39.78 -48.93
N SER A 80 -60.73 -40.52 -48.08
CA SER A 80 -61.49 -41.71 -48.48
C SER A 80 -62.88 -41.72 -47.84
N ASP A 81 -63.88 -42.13 -48.63
CA ASP A 81 -65.27 -42.36 -48.27
C ASP A 81 -65.53 -43.79 -47.72
N GLY A 82 -64.48 -44.61 -47.61
CA GLY A 82 -64.54 -46.03 -47.24
C GLY A 82 -64.57 -47.01 -48.42
N SER A 83 -64.77 -46.51 -49.65
CA SER A 83 -64.85 -47.32 -50.89
C SER A 83 -63.78 -46.93 -51.92
N ALA A 84 -63.50 -45.64 -52.06
CA ALA A 84 -62.54 -45.04 -52.99
C ALA A 84 -61.60 -44.05 -52.28
N ASN A 85 -60.49 -43.73 -52.94
CA ASN A 85 -59.56 -42.69 -52.50
C ASN A 85 -59.67 -41.48 -53.45
N SER A 86 -59.50 -40.29 -52.90
CA SER A 86 -59.46 -39.03 -53.64
C SER A 86 -58.16 -38.84 -54.44
N ASN A 87 -58.11 -37.73 -55.19
CA ASN A 87 -56.85 -37.12 -55.60
C ASN A 87 -55.93 -36.85 -54.39
N THR A 88 -54.63 -36.72 -54.65
CA THR A 88 -53.69 -36.19 -53.66
C THR A 88 -53.81 -34.67 -53.60
N ALA A 89 -53.98 -34.12 -52.41
CA ALA A 89 -54.00 -32.68 -52.16
C ALA A 89 -52.74 -32.24 -51.40
N THR A 90 -52.26 -31.04 -51.73
CA THR A 90 -51.08 -30.43 -51.11
C THR A 90 -51.51 -29.41 -50.07
N VAL A 91 -50.85 -29.44 -48.92
CA VAL A 91 -50.85 -28.35 -47.95
C VAL A 91 -49.57 -27.55 -48.13
N SER A 92 -49.70 -26.26 -48.44
CA SER A 92 -48.58 -25.33 -48.59
C SER A 92 -48.51 -24.41 -47.38
N LEU A 93 -47.34 -24.37 -46.73
CA LEU A 93 -47.07 -23.60 -45.52
C LEU A 93 -46.03 -22.52 -45.85
N THR A 94 -46.36 -21.27 -45.56
CA THR A 94 -45.42 -20.14 -45.67
C THR A 94 -45.04 -19.69 -44.26
N ILE A 95 -43.76 -19.78 -43.94
CA ILE A 95 -43.20 -19.37 -42.65
C ILE A 95 -42.46 -18.05 -42.84
N THR A 96 -42.97 -16.99 -42.23
CA THR A 96 -42.38 -15.64 -42.29
C THR A 96 -41.29 -15.50 -41.24
N ALA A 97 -40.12 -15.02 -41.66
CA ALA A 97 -39.03 -14.66 -40.76
C ALA A 97 -39.46 -13.51 -39.84
N VAL A 98 -38.97 -13.56 -38.62
CA VAL A 98 -39.21 -12.63 -37.51
C VAL A 98 -37.85 -12.12 -37.01
N ASN A 99 -37.82 -10.99 -36.31
CA ASN A 99 -36.58 -10.52 -35.69
C ASN A 99 -36.36 -11.16 -34.32
N ASP A 100 -35.22 -11.81 -34.14
CA ASP A 100 -34.72 -12.34 -32.89
C ASP A 100 -33.83 -11.33 -32.15
N ALA A 101 -33.67 -11.53 -30.84
CA ALA A 101 -32.80 -10.67 -30.04
C ALA A 101 -31.32 -10.89 -30.40
N PRO A 102 -30.53 -9.81 -30.52
CA PRO A 102 -29.09 -9.95 -30.65
C PRO A 102 -28.50 -10.42 -29.32
N SER A 103 -27.29 -10.97 -29.37
CA SER A 103 -26.60 -11.50 -28.18
C SER A 103 -25.10 -11.19 -28.18
N PHE A 104 -24.50 -11.19 -26.98
CA PHE A 104 -23.07 -10.98 -26.76
C PHE A 104 -22.66 -11.50 -25.38
N THR A 105 -21.36 -11.57 -25.11
CA THR A 105 -20.78 -11.94 -23.82
C THR A 105 -19.71 -10.94 -23.42
N LEU A 106 -19.79 -10.36 -22.22
CA LEU A 106 -18.71 -9.52 -21.68
C LEU A 106 -17.60 -10.36 -21.04
N ALA A 107 -16.35 -9.92 -21.20
CA ALA A 107 -15.18 -10.51 -20.54
C ALA A 107 -15.12 -10.24 -19.02
N GLY A 108 -16.04 -9.42 -18.48
CA GLY A 108 -16.06 -8.98 -17.09
C GLY A 108 -15.67 -7.51 -16.93
N ASN A 109 -15.13 -7.14 -15.78
CA ASN A 109 -14.62 -5.79 -15.55
C ASN A 109 -13.29 -5.60 -16.30
N PRO A 110 -13.06 -4.47 -17.00
CA PRO A 110 -11.75 -4.15 -17.53
C PRO A 110 -10.72 -4.00 -16.40
N PRO A 111 -9.41 -4.09 -16.71
CA PRO A 111 -8.37 -3.74 -15.75
C PRO A 111 -8.58 -2.33 -15.18
N ALA A 112 -8.16 -2.11 -13.94
CA ALA A 112 -8.25 -0.80 -13.32
C ALA A 112 -7.53 0.25 -14.18
N SER A 113 -8.20 1.39 -14.37
CA SER A 113 -7.66 2.53 -15.11
C SER A 113 -6.95 3.50 -14.18
N ASN A 114 -6.09 4.31 -14.77
CA ASN A 114 -5.33 5.32 -14.07
C ASN A 114 -6.04 6.68 -14.24
N PRO A 115 -6.09 7.56 -13.22
CA PRO A 115 -6.50 8.94 -13.41
C PRO A 115 -5.69 9.60 -14.55
N GLY A 116 -6.37 10.27 -15.48
CA GLY A 116 -5.74 10.97 -16.59
C GLY A 116 -5.15 10.05 -17.65
N ALA A 117 -5.42 8.75 -17.58
CA ALA A 117 -5.14 7.85 -18.67
C ALA A 117 -5.83 8.41 -19.92
N GLY A 118 -5.05 8.61 -20.99
CA GLY A 118 -5.58 8.89 -22.32
C GLY A 118 -6.50 7.75 -22.78
N LEU A 119 -6.88 7.76 -24.06
CA LEU A 119 -7.81 6.77 -24.59
C LEU A 119 -7.35 5.33 -24.30
N GLN A 120 -8.11 4.62 -23.48
CA GLN A 120 -7.94 3.21 -23.18
C GLN A 120 -8.67 2.37 -24.23
N THR A 121 -8.09 1.22 -24.57
CA THR A 121 -8.71 0.23 -25.46
C THR A 121 -8.56 -1.16 -24.85
N VAL A 122 -9.68 -1.82 -24.57
CA VAL A 122 -9.72 -3.21 -24.11
C VAL A 122 -10.23 -4.06 -25.26
N ALA A 123 -9.31 -4.79 -25.90
CA ALA A 123 -9.63 -5.70 -26.99
C ALA A 123 -10.49 -6.87 -26.49
N ASN A 124 -11.36 -7.39 -27.37
CA ASN A 124 -12.23 -8.55 -27.07
C ASN A 124 -13.06 -8.39 -25.79
N PHE A 125 -13.45 -7.16 -25.45
CA PHE A 125 -14.24 -6.88 -24.26
C PHE A 125 -15.65 -7.49 -24.37
N ALA A 126 -16.27 -7.35 -25.54
CA ALA A 126 -17.46 -8.09 -25.93
C ALA A 126 -17.10 -9.16 -26.96
N THR A 127 -17.55 -10.39 -26.73
CA THR A 127 -17.36 -11.55 -27.62
C THR A 127 -18.71 -12.20 -27.92
N ASN A 128 -18.71 -13.22 -28.79
CA ASN A 128 -19.94 -13.91 -29.22
C ASN A 128 -21.03 -12.93 -29.70
N ILE A 129 -20.62 -11.86 -30.38
CA ILE A 129 -21.53 -10.83 -30.89
C ILE A 129 -22.32 -11.44 -32.03
N SER A 130 -23.62 -11.64 -31.83
CA SER A 130 -24.54 -12.20 -32.80
C SER A 130 -25.72 -11.26 -33.05
N ARG A 131 -26.16 -11.21 -34.30
CA ARG A 131 -27.42 -10.56 -34.70
C ARG A 131 -28.65 -11.36 -34.28
N GLY A 132 -28.46 -12.67 -34.12
CA GLY A 132 -29.53 -13.64 -33.88
C GLY A 132 -29.40 -14.78 -34.90
N ALA A 133 -30.51 -15.19 -35.51
CA ALA A 133 -30.54 -16.29 -36.48
C ALA A 133 -29.88 -15.93 -37.82
N ALA A 134 -29.55 -16.93 -38.65
CA ALA A 134 -28.75 -16.73 -39.87
C ALA A 134 -29.44 -15.82 -40.91
N ASN A 135 -30.77 -15.81 -40.92
CA ASN A 135 -31.63 -14.93 -41.73
C ASN A 135 -31.49 -13.43 -41.39
N GLU A 136 -30.76 -13.09 -40.33
CA GLU A 136 -30.61 -11.72 -39.83
C GLU A 136 -29.22 -11.13 -40.13
N SER A 137 -28.40 -11.83 -40.91
CA SER A 137 -27.01 -11.44 -41.19
C SER A 137 -26.83 -10.02 -41.77
N SER A 138 -27.87 -9.44 -42.40
CA SER A 138 -27.85 -8.08 -42.95
C SER A 138 -28.16 -6.97 -41.94
N GLN A 139 -28.55 -7.30 -40.70
CA GLN A 139 -28.89 -6.31 -39.69
C GLN A 139 -27.66 -5.53 -39.22
N THR A 140 -27.87 -4.35 -38.68
CA THR A 140 -26.79 -3.50 -38.12
C THR A 140 -26.87 -3.49 -36.61
N LEU A 141 -25.75 -3.77 -35.95
CA LEU A 141 -25.65 -3.84 -34.50
C LEU A 141 -25.12 -2.54 -33.89
N THR A 142 -25.70 -2.15 -32.76
CA THR A 142 -25.31 -0.97 -31.97
C THR A 142 -25.24 -1.34 -30.50
N PHE A 143 -24.10 -1.10 -29.85
CA PHE A 143 -24.00 -1.20 -28.39
C PHE A 143 -24.53 0.07 -27.74
N ASN A 144 -25.41 -0.08 -26.76
CA ASN A 144 -25.88 1.00 -25.90
C ASN A 144 -25.23 0.84 -24.53
N VAL A 145 -24.40 1.81 -24.13
CA VAL A 145 -23.72 1.82 -22.84
C VAL A 145 -24.32 2.91 -21.97
N THR A 146 -24.91 2.52 -20.84
CA THR A 146 -25.61 3.41 -19.92
C THR A 146 -24.90 3.42 -18.57
N GLN A 147 -24.51 4.60 -18.08
CA GLN A 147 -23.96 4.71 -16.73
C GLN A 147 -25.07 4.52 -15.68
N LEU A 148 -24.91 3.50 -14.83
CA LEU A 148 -25.87 3.15 -13.77
C LEU A 148 -25.51 3.84 -12.45
N SER A 149 -24.22 3.95 -12.14
CA SER A 149 -23.71 4.68 -10.98
C SER A 149 -22.30 5.20 -11.24
N ASN A 150 -21.91 6.25 -10.52
CA ASN A 150 -20.56 6.79 -10.57
C ASN A 150 -20.18 7.38 -9.21
N SER A 151 -19.08 6.90 -8.66
CA SER A 151 -18.46 7.41 -7.44
C SER A 151 -17.08 7.95 -7.82
N GLY A 152 -17.02 9.24 -8.14
CA GLY A 152 -15.74 9.99 -8.26
C GLY A 152 -14.99 9.91 -9.60
N ILE A 153 -15.50 9.19 -10.61
CA ILE A 153 -14.86 9.15 -11.94
C ILE A 153 -15.43 10.22 -12.87
N THR A 154 -14.58 11.08 -13.42
CA THR A 154 -14.94 11.96 -14.54
C THR A 154 -14.38 11.37 -15.84
N PHE A 155 -15.26 11.06 -16.79
CA PHE A 155 -14.86 10.57 -18.11
C PHE A 155 -14.60 11.73 -19.07
N THR A 156 -13.41 11.80 -19.67
CA THR A 156 -13.11 12.72 -20.78
C THR A 156 -13.56 12.13 -22.12
N THR A 157 -13.68 10.80 -22.20
CA THR A 157 -14.35 10.07 -23.28
C THR A 157 -15.22 8.99 -22.65
N PRO A 158 -16.55 9.04 -22.80
CA PRO A 158 -17.45 8.04 -22.24
C PRO A 158 -17.15 6.63 -22.77
N PRO A 159 -17.45 5.57 -22.00
CA PRO A 159 -17.26 4.21 -22.47
C PRO A 159 -18.12 3.87 -23.68
N THR A 160 -17.49 3.34 -24.73
CA THR A 160 -18.16 2.87 -25.95
C THR A 160 -17.61 1.50 -26.35
N ILE A 161 -18.45 0.67 -26.97
CA ILE A 161 -18.06 -0.66 -27.44
C ILE A 161 -18.27 -0.73 -28.96
N ASN A 162 -17.24 -1.16 -29.69
CA ASN A 162 -17.33 -1.34 -31.13
C ASN A 162 -18.10 -2.63 -31.46
N ALA A 163 -19.17 -2.52 -32.26
CA ALA A 163 -20.03 -3.66 -32.60
C ALA A 163 -19.39 -4.70 -33.54
N THR A 164 -18.29 -4.37 -34.21
CA THR A 164 -17.56 -5.28 -35.11
C THR A 164 -16.41 -5.98 -34.40
N THR A 165 -15.62 -5.23 -33.62
CA THR A 165 -14.42 -5.76 -32.96
C THR A 165 -14.66 -6.18 -31.52
N GLY A 166 -15.76 -5.74 -30.91
CA GLY A 166 -16.04 -5.95 -29.49
C GLY A 166 -15.11 -5.19 -28.55
N ALA A 167 -14.29 -4.26 -29.06
CA ALA A 167 -13.36 -3.50 -28.23
C ALA A 167 -14.09 -2.40 -27.45
N LEU A 168 -13.80 -2.30 -26.15
CA LEU A 168 -14.23 -1.21 -25.28
C LEU A 168 -13.22 -0.06 -25.33
N THR A 169 -13.68 1.17 -25.47
CA THR A 169 -12.85 2.37 -25.38
C THR A 169 -13.42 3.41 -24.42
N TYR A 170 -12.56 4.05 -23.64
CA TYR A 170 -12.93 5.12 -22.69
C TYR A 170 -11.69 5.94 -22.30
N ALA A 171 -11.88 7.14 -21.75
CA ALA A 171 -10.80 7.95 -21.18
C ALA A 171 -11.28 8.67 -19.90
N VAL A 172 -10.39 8.84 -18.94
CA VAL A 172 -10.70 9.39 -17.62
C VAL A 172 -9.86 10.64 -17.31
N ALA A 173 -10.41 11.58 -16.55
CA ALA A 173 -9.72 12.81 -16.19
C ALA A 173 -8.59 12.59 -15.17
N ALA A 174 -7.59 13.47 -15.16
CA ALA A 174 -6.37 13.38 -14.33
C ALA A 174 -6.61 13.32 -12.81
N ASN A 175 -7.74 13.85 -12.33
CA ASN A 175 -8.05 13.97 -10.90
C ASN A 175 -9.31 13.16 -10.54
N SER A 176 -9.51 12.02 -11.19
CA SER A 176 -10.66 11.14 -10.98
C SER A 176 -10.24 9.85 -10.28
N SER A 177 -11.01 9.40 -9.30
CA SER A 177 -10.76 8.15 -8.58
C SER A 177 -12.08 7.58 -8.08
N GLY A 178 -12.16 6.26 -7.97
CA GLY A 178 -13.32 5.53 -7.47
C GLY A 178 -13.84 4.54 -8.49
N THR A 179 -15.16 4.33 -8.53
CA THR A 179 -15.78 3.27 -9.33
C THR A 179 -17.03 3.77 -10.03
N ALA A 180 -17.17 3.43 -11.31
CA ALA A 180 -18.36 3.69 -12.11
C ALA A 180 -18.90 2.37 -12.69
N ARG A 181 -20.21 2.16 -12.56
CA ARG A 181 -20.91 0.95 -13.03
C ARG A 181 -21.73 1.27 -14.26
N PHE A 182 -21.67 0.39 -15.26
CA PHE A 182 -22.34 0.55 -16.55
C PHE A 182 -23.24 -0.65 -16.85
N GLY A 183 -24.37 -0.38 -17.49
CA GLY A 183 -25.23 -1.36 -18.15
C GLY A 183 -24.97 -1.33 -19.65
N VAL A 184 -24.95 -2.51 -20.27
CA VAL A 184 -24.73 -2.68 -21.71
C VAL A 184 -25.87 -3.50 -22.28
N THR A 185 -26.49 -2.98 -23.33
CA THR A 185 -27.36 -3.75 -24.23
C THR A 185 -26.81 -3.69 -25.65
N LEU A 186 -27.12 -4.71 -26.43
CA LEU A 186 -26.89 -4.73 -27.87
C LEU A 186 -28.25 -4.58 -28.56
N SER A 187 -28.32 -3.67 -29.54
CA SER A 187 -29.51 -3.49 -30.35
C SER A 187 -29.23 -3.74 -31.83
N ASP A 188 -30.18 -4.36 -32.52
CA ASP A 188 -30.23 -4.40 -33.98
C ASP A 188 -31.16 -3.31 -34.54
N ASN A 189 -31.27 -3.22 -35.87
CA ASN A 189 -32.15 -2.28 -36.56
C ASN A 189 -33.57 -2.83 -36.84
N GLY A 190 -33.89 -4.03 -36.39
CA GLY A 190 -35.16 -4.71 -36.58
C GLY A 190 -35.42 -5.21 -38.00
N SER A 191 -36.56 -5.92 -38.16
CA SER A 191 -37.10 -6.34 -39.46
C SER A 191 -38.38 -5.60 -39.87
N GLY A 192 -38.98 -4.82 -38.95
CA GLY A 192 -40.22 -4.09 -39.17
C GLY A 192 -41.49 -4.95 -39.13
N THR A 193 -41.36 -6.26 -38.93
CA THR A 193 -42.47 -7.21 -38.75
C THR A 193 -42.58 -7.62 -37.28
N SER A 194 -43.81 -7.78 -36.76
CA SER A 194 -44.04 -8.21 -35.38
C SER A 194 -44.13 -9.74 -35.28
N PRO A 195 -43.51 -10.38 -34.26
CA PRO A 195 -42.74 -9.75 -33.18
C PRO A 195 -41.36 -9.21 -33.64
N ASN A 196 -40.89 -8.13 -33.01
CA ASN A 196 -39.64 -7.46 -33.38
C ASN A 196 -38.78 -7.26 -32.13
N VAL A 197 -37.93 -8.25 -31.81
CA VAL A 197 -37.16 -8.23 -30.57
C VAL A 197 -35.77 -7.65 -30.81
N ASN A 198 -35.64 -6.33 -30.78
CA ASN A 198 -34.41 -5.67 -31.26
C ASN A 198 -33.31 -5.50 -30.22
N THR A 199 -33.50 -5.96 -28.98
CA THR A 199 -32.61 -5.62 -27.86
C THR A 199 -32.28 -6.85 -27.04
N SER A 200 -30.99 -7.05 -26.77
CA SER A 200 -30.49 -8.12 -25.92
C SER A 200 -30.87 -7.93 -24.44
N ALA A 201 -30.67 -8.97 -23.64
CA ALA A 201 -30.61 -8.81 -22.18
C ALA A 201 -29.46 -7.84 -21.78
N GLN A 202 -29.66 -7.10 -20.68
CA GLN A 202 -28.66 -6.18 -20.15
C GLN A 202 -27.56 -6.94 -19.39
N GLN A 203 -26.30 -6.66 -19.71
CA GLN A 203 -25.13 -7.05 -18.92
C GLN A 203 -24.54 -5.84 -18.20
N THR A 204 -23.71 -6.05 -17.18
CA THR A 204 -23.06 -4.94 -16.44
C THR A 204 -21.57 -5.14 -16.27
N PHE A 205 -20.83 -4.03 -16.21
CA PHE A 205 -19.41 -4.00 -15.85
C PHE A 205 -19.08 -2.75 -15.03
N GLU A 206 -17.92 -2.75 -14.40
CA GLU A 206 -17.41 -1.63 -13.61
C GLU A 206 -16.06 -1.16 -14.12
N ILE A 207 -15.88 0.15 -14.20
CA ILE A 207 -14.57 0.78 -14.39
C ILE A 207 -14.13 1.29 -13.03
N THR A 208 -12.99 0.81 -12.56
CA THR A 208 -12.34 1.29 -11.34
C THR A 208 -11.15 2.16 -11.71
N VAL A 209 -11.06 3.33 -11.09
CA VAL A 209 -9.91 4.22 -11.20
C VAL A 209 -9.25 4.32 -9.84
N GLY A 210 -8.04 3.76 -9.76
CA GLY A 210 -7.31 3.55 -8.52
C GLY A 210 -6.16 4.52 -8.32
N LEU A 211 -6.02 5.04 -7.11
CA LEU A 211 -4.82 5.75 -6.67
C LEU A 211 -3.87 4.77 -5.98
N SER A 212 -2.60 5.12 -5.98
CA SER A 212 -1.51 4.30 -5.46
C SER A 212 -0.95 4.94 -4.19
N THR A 213 -0.30 4.11 -3.38
CA THR A 213 0.45 4.53 -2.21
C THR A 213 1.92 4.20 -2.41
N LEU A 214 2.78 5.04 -1.87
CA LEU A 214 4.22 4.80 -1.79
C LEU A 214 4.66 5.05 -0.35
N SER A 215 5.27 4.06 0.30
CA SER A 215 5.75 4.18 1.67
C SER A 215 7.13 3.58 1.87
N GLY A 216 7.81 4.06 2.90
CA GLY A 216 9.17 3.70 3.24
C GLY A 216 9.54 4.09 4.65
N SER A 217 10.82 4.00 4.97
CA SER A 217 11.35 4.41 6.27
C SER A 217 12.76 5.00 6.15
N VAL A 218 13.09 5.86 7.10
CA VAL A 218 14.43 6.36 7.35
C VAL A 218 14.86 5.86 8.72
N PHE A 219 16.01 5.22 8.84
CA PHE A 219 16.48 4.65 10.09
C PHE A 219 18.01 4.58 10.14
N ILE A 220 18.53 4.46 11.38
CA ILE A 220 19.93 4.18 11.61
C ILE A 220 20.17 2.71 11.31
N ASP A 221 20.92 2.46 10.25
CA ASP A 221 21.29 1.13 9.77
C ASP A 221 22.71 0.81 10.24
N SER A 222 22.78 -0.08 11.23
CA SER A 222 24.03 -0.31 11.96
C SER A 222 24.98 -1.24 11.22
N ASP A 223 24.45 -2.16 10.40
CA ASP A 223 25.23 -3.09 9.60
C ASP A 223 25.25 -2.76 8.10
N ASN A 224 24.51 -1.72 7.71
CA ASN A 224 24.45 -1.12 6.38
C ASN A 224 23.98 -2.10 5.30
N ASP A 225 22.98 -2.92 5.61
CA ASP A 225 22.38 -3.89 4.70
C ASP A 225 21.12 -3.37 3.98
N GLY A 226 20.62 -2.18 4.34
CA GLY A 226 19.45 -1.53 3.76
C GLY A 226 18.10 -2.05 4.30
N VAL A 227 18.12 -3.02 5.20
CA VAL A 227 16.95 -3.68 5.81
C VAL A 227 16.82 -3.21 7.25
N ARG A 228 15.58 -2.91 7.66
CA ARG A 228 15.34 -2.47 9.03
C ARG A 228 15.29 -3.65 9.98
N ASP A 229 16.27 -3.76 10.86
CA ASP A 229 16.40 -4.81 11.86
C ASP A 229 15.86 -4.46 13.25
N THR A 230 15.75 -5.48 14.11
CA THR A 230 15.30 -5.30 15.49
C THR A 230 16.37 -4.57 16.29
N GLY A 231 16.02 -3.39 16.82
CA GLY A 231 16.97 -2.51 17.54
C GLY A 231 17.36 -1.27 16.74
N GLU A 232 17.04 -1.23 15.44
CA GLU A 232 17.34 -0.08 14.60
C GLU A 232 16.32 1.05 14.76
N ILE A 233 16.87 2.23 15.04
CA ILE A 233 16.09 3.40 15.44
C ILE A 233 15.67 4.15 14.19
N GLY A 234 14.35 4.35 14.03
CA GLY A 234 13.82 5.20 12.98
C GLY A 234 14.12 6.67 13.24
N LEU A 235 14.48 7.42 12.19
CA LEU A 235 14.80 8.82 12.31
C LEU A 235 13.55 9.68 12.07
N PRO A 236 13.09 10.45 13.08
CA PRO A 236 11.90 11.28 12.94
C PRO A 236 12.21 12.63 12.27
N ASN A 237 11.18 13.24 11.68
CA ASN A 237 11.24 14.58 11.09
C ASN A 237 12.22 14.74 9.91
N VAL A 238 12.65 13.63 9.30
CA VAL A 238 13.45 13.65 8.08
C VAL A 238 12.55 13.97 6.90
N THR A 239 12.93 14.95 6.08
CA THR A 239 12.10 15.41 4.97
C THR A 239 12.27 14.51 3.76
N ILE A 240 11.17 13.95 3.26
CA ILE A 240 11.13 13.17 2.03
C ILE A 240 10.36 13.95 0.96
N THR A 241 10.94 14.07 -0.22
CA THR A 241 10.36 14.73 -1.38
C THR A 241 10.04 13.70 -2.45
N LEU A 242 8.77 13.59 -2.82
CA LEU A 242 8.31 12.82 -3.98
C LEU A 242 8.16 13.75 -5.19
N GLN A 243 8.78 13.38 -6.29
CA GLN A 243 8.65 14.04 -7.59
C GLN A 243 8.31 13.02 -8.64
N GLY A 244 7.54 13.39 -9.66
CA GLY A 244 7.24 12.47 -10.74
C GLY A 244 6.29 13.07 -11.77
N THR A 245 6.01 12.26 -12.77
CA THR A 245 5.07 12.59 -13.83
C THR A 245 4.06 11.47 -13.95
N SER A 246 2.77 11.82 -13.86
CA SER A 246 1.70 10.86 -14.09
C SER A 246 1.70 10.38 -15.54
N THR A 247 1.05 9.25 -15.81
CA THR A 247 0.86 8.73 -17.18
C THR A 247 0.11 9.72 -18.08
N GLY A 248 -0.66 10.65 -17.49
CA GLY A 248 -1.31 11.78 -18.17
C GLY A 248 -0.43 13.02 -18.38
N ASN A 249 0.88 12.90 -18.16
CA ASN A 249 1.88 13.98 -18.29
C ASN A 249 1.71 15.15 -17.31
N THR A 250 1.09 14.90 -16.15
CA THR A 250 0.98 15.88 -15.07
C THR A 250 2.16 15.75 -14.12
N THR A 251 2.87 16.85 -13.87
CA THR A 251 3.94 16.88 -12.84
C THR A 251 3.34 16.85 -11.44
N ILE A 252 3.87 15.97 -10.60
CA ILE A 252 3.51 15.82 -9.19
C ILE A 252 4.77 16.06 -8.36
N GLN A 253 4.70 16.99 -7.42
CA GLN A 253 5.73 17.23 -6.42
C GLN A 253 5.06 17.35 -5.05
N ARG A 254 5.48 16.53 -4.09
CA ARG A 254 4.96 16.49 -2.73
C ARG A 254 6.11 16.32 -1.74
N THR A 255 5.95 16.84 -0.54
CA THR A 255 6.88 16.64 0.57
C THR A 255 6.13 16.07 1.76
N THR A 256 6.81 15.26 2.54
CA THR A 256 6.37 14.77 3.84
C THR A 256 7.57 14.69 4.78
N THR A 257 7.32 14.48 6.07
CA THR A 257 8.36 14.18 7.05
C THR A 257 8.12 12.82 7.68
N THR A 258 9.19 12.11 8.05
CA THR A 258 9.07 10.84 8.75
C THR A 258 8.40 11.00 10.11
N ALA A 259 7.61 9.99 10.49
CA ALA A 259 6.99 9.88 11.80
C ALA A 259 8.02 9.51 12.89
N ASN A 260 7.59 9.44 14.15
CA ASN A 260 8.46 9.14 15.30
C ASN A 260 9.23 7.83 15.18
N ASP A 261 8.72 6.87 14.40
CA ASP A 261 9.31 5.56 14.16
C ASP A 261 10.12 5.48 12.85
N GLY A 262 10.36 6.62 12.20
CA GLY A 262 11.10 6.73 10.94
C GLY A 262 10.26 6.49 9.68
N THR A 263 8.98 6.14 9.78
CA THR A 263 8.17 5.78 8.61
C THR A 263 7.64 7.01 7.86
N TYR A 264 7.43 6.88 6.54
CA TYR A 264 6.78 7.90 5.72
C TYR A 264 5.83 7.27 4.68
N GLN A 265 4.86 8.05 4.22
CA GLN A 265 3.91 7.64 3.19
C GLN A 265 3.46 8.80 2.31
N PHE A 266 3.32 8.52 1.02
CA PHE A 266 2.56 9.31 0.06
C PHE A 266 1.33 8.51 -0.36
N ALA A 267 0.15 8.99 0.01
CA ALA A 267 -1.11 8.46 -0.45
C ALA A 267 -1.58 9.17 -1.73
N ASP A 268 -2.63 8.64 -2.35
CA ASP A 268 -3.34 9.31 -3.43
C ASP A 268 -2.44 9.69 -4.62
N LEU A 269 -1.52 8.79 -4.99
CA LEU A 269 -0.62 8.97 -6.11
C LEU A 269 -1.27 8.45 -7.39
N PRO A 270 -1.42 9.29 -8.43
CA PRO A 270 -1.75 8.79 -9.74
C PRO A 270 -0.69 7.79 -10.23
N PRO A 271 -1.03 6.94 -11.20
CA PRO A 271 -0.07 6.08 -11.86
C PRO A 271 0.88 6.90 -12.73
N GLY A 272 2.16 6.58 -12.67
CA GLY A 272 3.20 7.41 -13.23
C GLY A 272 4.58 6.89 -12.88
N THR A 273 5.60 7.66 -13.28
CA THR A 273 6.98 7.41 -12.88
C THR A 273 7.39 8.45 -11.86
N TYR A 274 7.87 7.97 -10.72
CA TYR A 274 8.20 8.77 -9.55
C TYR A 274 9.66 8.59 -9.13
N SER A 275 10.14 9.56 -8.37
CA SER A 275 11.36 9.53 -7.60
C SER A 275 11.05 9.99 -6.19
N VAL A 276 11.62 9.33 -5.20
CA VAL A 276 11.66 9.84 -3.82
C VAL A 276 13.09 10.26 -3.51
N THR A 277 13.24 11.42 -2.89
CA THR A 277 14.51 11.99 -2.47
C THR A 277 14.43 12.31 -1.00
N GLU A 278 15.42 11.87 -0.24
CA GLU A 278 15.62 12.27 1.13
C GLU A 278 16.37 13.60 1.20
N THR A 279 15.95 14.48 2.11
CA THR A 279 16.82 15.55 2.56
C THR A 279 17.74 14.97 3.62
N HIS A 280 18.96 14.63 3.21
CA HIS A 280 19.95 13.98 4.05
C HIS A 280 20.01 14.61 5.47
N PRO A 281 19.73 13.84 6.53
CA PRO A 281 19.89 14.29 7.89
C PRO A 281 21.38 14.48 8.18
N THR A 282 21.83 15.72 8.08
CA THR A 282 23.25 16.14 8.17
C THR A 282 24.03 15.66 9.40
N MET A 283 23.33 15.12 10.39
CA MET A 283 23.92 14.54 11.58
C MET A 283 24.38 13.10 11.40
N PHE A 284 24.00 12.38 10.33
CA PHE A 284 24.33 10.98 10.10
C PHE A 284 25.10 10.78 8.79
N LEU A 285 25.94 9.74 8.68
CA LEU A 285 26.61 9.44 7.42
C LEU A 285 25.64 8.72 6.48
N ASP A 286 25.65 9.08 5.20
CA ASP A 286 24.84 8.42 4.18
C ASP A 286 25.08 6.89 4.15
N GLY A 287 23.98 6.14 4.10
CA GLY A 287 23.93 4.69 4.09
C GLY A 287 23.63 4.12 2.69
N VAL A 288 23.02 2.94 2.65
CA VAL A 288 22.56 2.29 1.41
C VAL A 288 21.04 2.44 1.26
N GLU A 289 20.58 2.90 0.10
CA GLU A 289 19.14 2.95 -0.17
C GLU A 289 18.61 1.60 -0.69
N ARG A 290 17.43 1.23 -0.19
CA ARG A 290 16.76 0.00 -0.60
C ARG A 290 15.55 0.30 -1.48
N VAL A 291 15.58 -0.28 -2.68
CA VAL A 291 14.47 -0.23 -3.63
C VAL A 291 13.27 -1.01 -3.08
N GLY A 292 12.09 -0.41 -3.21
CA GLY A 292 10.83 -0.97 -2.74
C GLY A 292 10.17 -1.96 -3.69
N THR A 293 8.94 -2.34 -3.35
CA THR A 293 8.19 -3.43 -4.02
C THR A 293 7.77 -3.14 -5.47
N ALA A 294 7.76 -1.86 -5.91
CA ALA A 294 7.45 -1.48 -7.28
C ALA A 294 8.69 -1.15 -8.12
N GLY A 295 9.88 -1.57 -7.66
CA GLY A 295 11.14 -1.38 -8.37
C GLY A 295 11.64 0.06 -8.32
N GLY A 296 12.58 0.39 -9.21
CA GLY A 296 13.29 1.67 -9.23
C GLY A 296 14.79 1.47 -9.28
N THR A 297 15.54 2.56 -9.19
CA THR A 297 17.01 2.58 -9.13
C THR A 297 17.43 3.43 -7.95
N ALA A 298 18.17 2.82 -7.02
CA ALA A 298 18.77 3.50 -5.89
C ALA A 298 20.00 4.31 -6.30
N GLY A 299 20.16 5.46 -5.67
CA GLY A 299 21.34 6.30 -5.64
C GLY A 299 21.34 7.10 -4.33
N SER A 300 22.46 7.75 -4.02
CA SER A 300 22.64 8.53 -2.79
C SER A 300 21.48 9.50 -2.54
N ASP A 301 20.82 9.35 -1.40
CA ASP A 301 19.63 10.07 -0.95
C ASP A 301 18.44 10.04 -1.93
N GLN A 302 18.42 9.11 -2.91
CA GLN A 302 17.40 9.12 -3.96
C GLN A 302 17.08 7.74 -4.54
N ILE A 303 15.78 7.43 -4.64
CA ILE A 303 15.29 6.29 -5.42
C ILE A 303 14.47 6.83 -6.61
N THR A 304 14.92 6.56 -7.83
CA THR A 304 14.31 7.06 -9.07
C THR A 304 13.65 5.95 -9.89
N GLY A 305 12.83 6.33 -10.89
CA GLY A 305 12.27 5.39 -11.85
C GLY A 305 11.22 4.44 -11.26
N ILE A 306 10.56 4.85 -10.17
CA ILE A 306 9.53 4.07 -9.50
C ILE A 306 8.25 4.13 -10.34
N VAL A 307 7.88 3.00 -10.95
CA VAL A 307 6.69 2.93 -11.81
C VAL A 307 5.50 2.43 -11.01
N LEU A 308 4.52 3.31 -10.76
CA LEU A 308 3.28 2.95 -10.10
C LEU A 308 2.18 2.74 -11.15
N SER A 309 1.57 1.56 -11.18
CA SER A 309 0.28 1.33 -11.86
C SER A 309 -0.88 1.69 -10.92
N GLY A 310 -2.12 1.82 -11.41
CA GLY A 310 -3.28 2.12 -10.56
C GLY A 310 -3.50 1.07 -9.46
N ASN A 311 -3.89 1.52 -8.26
CA ASN A 311 -4.04 0.68 -7.06
C ASN A 311 -2.75 -0.03 -6.61
N THR A 312 -1.57 0.50 -6.92
CA THR A 312 -0.31 -0.07 -6.41
C THR A 312 -0.11 0.36 -4.96
N ASN A 313 0.12 -0.60 -4.07
CA ASN A 313 0.65 -0.33 -2.73
C ASN A 313 2.16 -0.60 -2.73
N ALA A 314 2.94 0.43 -3.01
CA ALA A 314 4.39 0.35 -3.12
C ALA A 314 5.02 0.59 -1.73
N GLN A 315 5.82 -0.35 -1.25
CA GLN A 315 6.34 -0.35 0.12
C GLN A 315 7.86 -0.58 0.12
N ASN A 316 8.50 -0.30 1.27
CA ASN A 316 9.91 -0.57 1.53
C ASN A 316 10.89 0.22 0.67
N TYR A 317 10.55 1.48 0.35
CA TYR A 317 11.51 2.44 -0.18
C TYR A 317 12.29 3.04 0.98
N ASN A 318 13.40 2.41 1.35
CA ASN A 318 14.10 2.79 2.57
C ASN A 318 15.32 3.64 2.26
N PHE A 319 15.52 4.66 3.08
CA PHE A 319 16.77 5.38 3.20
C PHE A 319 17.43 5.00 4.51
N THR A 320 18.74 4.84 4.50
CA THR A 320 19.46 4.37 5.67
C THR A 320 20.59 5.30 6.01
N GLU A 321 20.85 5.41 7.30
CA GLU A 321 21.79 6.36 7.86
C GLU A 321 22.75 5.65 8.80
N ARG A 322 24.03 6.01 8.78
CA ARG A 322 25.08 5.32 9.51
C ARG A 322 25.79 6.27 10.47
N GLY A 323 25.77 5.95 11.76
CA GLY A 323 26.53 6.70 12.77
C GLY A 323 26.30 8.22 12.72
N LEU A 324 27.09 9.01 13.45
CA LEU A 324 27.01 10.46 13.37
C LEU A 324 28.07 11.04 12.43
N THR A 325 27.74 12.08 11.65
CA THR A 325 28.75 12.83 10.91
C THR A 325 29.68 13.59 11.86
N ALA A 326 30.92 13.76 11.44
CA ALA A 326 31.88 14.65 12.08
C ALA A 326 31.43 16.14 12.10
N SER A 327 30.28 16.49 11.50
CA SER A 327 29.67 17.83 11.56
C SER A 327 28.51 17.93 12.56
N ALA A 328 27.86 16.82 12.92
CA ALA A 328 26.92 16.72 14.04
C ALA A 328 27.65 16.90 15.39
N VAL A 329 28.86 16.37 15.43
CA VAL A 329 29.85 16.57 16.48
C VAL A 329 30.64 17.82 16.09
N GLY A 330 30.34 18.99 16.64
CA GLY A 330 31.17 20.16 16.35
C GLY A 330 32.61 20.01 16.88
N LEU A 331 33.54 19.37 16.11
CA LEU A 331 35.03 19.45 16.12
C LEU A 331 35.82 19.62 14.72
N LYS A 332 35.94 20.85 14.13
CA LYS A 332 36.71 21.47 12.99
C LYS A 332 38.20 21.34 13.26
N MET A 333 38.68 20.12 13.24
CA MET A 333 39.88 19.78 12.50
C MET A 333 40.69 20.94 11.84
N PHE A 334 41.66 21.52 12.56
CA PHE A 334 42.77 22.27 11.96
C PHE A 334 44.01 21.37 11.96
N LEU A 335 44.48 21.00 10.78
CA LEU A 335 45.72 20.23 10.61
C LEU A 335 46.95 21.15 10.64
N CYS A 336 47.93 20.84 11.51
CA CYS A 336 49.32 21.25 11.34
C CYS A 336 50.24 20.06 11.66
N SER A 337 51.21 19.80 10.77
CA SER A 337 52.10 18.64 10.76
C SER A 337 53.33 18.79 11.67
N THR A 338 53.77 17.68 12.29
CA THR A 338 55.13 17.51 12.85
C THR A 338 55.73 16.16 12.37
N PRO A 339 57.06 15.92 12.51
CA PRO A 339 57.88 15.08 11.62
C PRO A 339 57.60 13.56 11.51
N SER A 340 56.58 12.99 12.16
CA SER A 340 56.26 11.56 12.06
C SER A 340 55.04 11.23 11.19
N GLY A 341 54.35 12.24 10.64
CA GLY A 341 53.35 12.03 9.59
C GLY A 341 52.10 11.25 10.02
N ASP A 342 51.29 11.81 10.94
CA ASP A 342 49.84 11.53 11.08
C ASP A 342 49.13 12.72 11.78
N VAL A 343 47.81 12.84 11.58
CA VAL A 343 46.97 14.06 11.62
C VAL A 343 46.15 14.27 12.92
N LEU A 344 46.04 15.51 13.45
CA LEU A 344 45.23 15.90 14.65
C LEU A 344 44.01 16.81 14.32
N ILE A 345 42.90 16.72 15.10
CA ILE A 345 41.55 17.30 14.85
C ILE A 345 41.03 18.19 16.05
N HIS A 346 40.41 19.39 15.86
CA HIS A 346 39.78 20.27 16.92
C HIS A 346 38.74 21.39 16.43
N GLN A 347 37.38 21.40 16.61
CA GLN A 347 36.45 22.60 16.33
C GLN A 347 36.42 23.58 17.48
N LEU A 348 36.31 24.86 17.07
CA LEU A 348 35.29 25.83 17.51
C LEU A 348 34.11 25.98 16.51
N LEU A 349 32.91 26.38 16.98
CA LEU A 349 31.76 26.88 16.17
C LEU A 349 31.62 28.44 16.20
N PRO A 350 30.90 29.08 15.25
CA PRO A 350 31.16 30.44 14.76
C PRO A 350 30.33 31.58 15.40
N ALA A 351 30.87 32.81 15.36
CA ALA A 351 30.20 34.05 15.79
C ALA A 351 29.34 34.69 14.67
N PRO A 352 28.22 35.37 14.98
CA PRO A 352 27.52 36.23 14.04
C PRO A 352 28.27 37.57 13.86
N ALA A 353 28.22 38.10 12.64
CA ALA A 353 28.89 39.34 12.26
C ALA A 353 28.30 40.58 12.95
N GLY A 354 29.17 41.44 13.47
CA GLY A 354 28.84 42.85 13.75
C GLY A 354 29.22 43.33 15.15
N ASN A 355 30.27 44.15 15.20
CA ASN A 355 30.57 45.16 16.22
C ASN A 355 30.75 44.71 17.68
N GLY A 356 32.02 44.63 18.07
CA GLY A 356 32.55 45.50 19.12
C GLY A 356 32.05 45.29 20.56
N ASN A 357 32.97 44.78 21.36
CA ASN A 357 33.12 44.93 22.81
C ASN A 357 32.31 44.05 23.78
N ALA A 358 33.12 43.46 24.66
CA ALA A 358 32.91 43.12 26.06
C ALA A 358 32.15 41.81 26.36
N LEU A 359 32.93 40.80 26.78
CA LEU A 359 32.72 40.10 28.05
C LEU A 359 34.04 39.43 28.50
N ARG A 360 34.91 40.25 29.11
CA ARG A 360 35.79 39.76 30.17
C ARG A 360 34.91 39.57 31.41
N ALA A 361 34.48 38.34 31.66
CA ALA A 361 34.06 37.78 32.96
C ALA A 361 33.73 36.29 32.67
N ALA A 362 34.29 35.26 33.31
CA ALA A 362 35.05 35.19 34.54
C ALA A 362 36.16 34.13 34.41
N SER A 363 37.41 34.56 34.54
CA SER A 363 38.49 33.72 35.03
C SER A 363 39.11 34.45 36.23
N SER A 364 38.32 34.62 37.29
CA SER A 364 38.92 34.70 38.61
C SER A 364 39.44 33.31 38.92
N ALA A 365 40.75 33.13 38.76
CA ALA A 365 41.45 31.93 39.20
C ALA A 365 41.17 31.72 40.69
N ALA A 366 40.40 30.68 41.01
CA ALA A 366 40.47 30.05 42.31
C ALA A 366 41.36 28.81 42.13
N THR A 367 42.68 29.01 42.29
CA THR A 367 43.56 27.89 42.59
C THR A 367 43.14 27.32 43.94
N ASN A 368 42.78 26.04 43.98
CA ASN A 368 42.71 25.28 45.23
C ASN A 368 44.10 25.27 45.91
N ALA A 369 44.17 24.77 47.14
CA ALA A 369 45.43 24.64 47.90
C ALA A 369 46.52 23.77 47.22
N ARG A 370 46.25 23.18 46.05
CA ARG A 370 47.15 22.32 45.28
C ARG A 370 47.52 22.87 43.88
N GLY A 371 47.05 24.08 43.51
CA GLY A 371 47.57 24.83 42.37
C GLY A 371 47.14 24.38 40.97
N THR A 372 46.05 23.61 40.82
CA THR A 372 45.50 23.24 39.49
C THR A 372 44.53 24.29 38.94
N SER A 373 44.53 24.52 37.62
CA SER A 373 43.58 25.42 36.96
C SER A 373 42.23 24.71 36.72
N ASN A 374 41.16 25.20 37.35
CA ASN A 374 39.82 24.64 37.20
C ASN A 374 39.31 24.78 35.75
N ALA A 375 39.00 23.66 35.10
CA ALA A 375 38.04 23.68 34.00
C ALA A 375 36.65 23.86 34.60
N VAL A 376 35.93 24.91 34.20
CA VAL A 376 34.57 25.18 34.67
C VAL A 376 33.63 24.19 33.98
N VAL A 377 32.98 23.33 34.76
CA VAL A 377 31.88 22.49 34.27
C VAL A 377 30.62 23.36 34.19
N SER A 378 29.87 23.26 33.09
CA SER A 378 28.60 23.96 32.89
C SER A 378 27.47 22.96 32.66
N ALA A 379 26.22 23.36 32.86
CA ALA A 379 25.06 22.50 32.63
C ALA A 379 25.06 21.85 31.23
N ALA A 380 25.48 22.59 30.21
CA ALA A 380 25.60 22.09 28.83
C ALA A 380 26.69 21.02 28.65
N SER A 381 27.71 21.00 29.50
CA SER A 381 28.80 20.01 29.48
C SER A 381 28.43 18.73 30.24
N VAL A 382 27.46 18.82 31.16
CA VAL A 382 26.97 17.71 32.00
C VAL A 382 25.86 16.92 31.31
N GLU A 383 25.03 17.59 30.49
CA GLU A 383 23.89 16.97 29.81
C GLU A 383 24.22 15.69 29.01
N PRO A 384 25.33 15.61 28.24
CA PRO A 384 25.71 14.37 27.57
C PRO A 384 26.13 13.26 28.53
N LEU A 385 26.77 13.61 29.66
CA LEU A 385 27.18 12.65 30.68
C LEU A 385 25.97 12.07 31.42
N VAL A 386 24.96 12.89 31.68
CA VAL A 386 23.68 12.46 32.26
C VAL A 386 23.01 11.42 31.36
N ARG A 387 22.95 11.67 30.05
CA ARG A 387 22.42 10.69 29.07
C ARG A 387 23.25 9.42 29.03
N ALA A 388 24.58 9.53 29.04
CA ALA A 388 25.48 8.38 29.06
C ALA A 388 25.30 7.53 30.32
N ALA A 389 25.16 8.16 31.49
CA ALA A 389 24.89 7.46 32.74
C ALA A 389 23.54 6.72 32.69
N ILE A 390 22.46 7.35 32.23
CA ILE A 390 21.15 6.69 32.07
C ILE A 390 21.25 5.48 31.14
N GLN A 391 21.98 5.61 30.02
CA GLN A 391 22.19 4.51 29.09
C GLN A 391 22.96 3.34 29.73
N GLN A 392 23.93 3.61 30.62
CA GLN A 392 24.64 2.55 31.35
C GLN A 392 23.71 1.73 32.24
N PHE A 393 22.76 2.37 32.93
CA PHE A 393 21.74 1.66 33.70
C PHE A 393 20.78 0.88 32.79
N ALA A 394 20.41 1.43 31.62
CA ALA A 394 19.56 0.74 30.64
C ALA A 394 20.23 -0.52 30.09
N ASP A 395 21.51 -0.42 29.69
CA ASP A 395 22.31 -1.55 29.18
C ASP A 395 22.50 -2.65 30.24
N ALA A 396 22.57 -2.27 31.52
CA ALA A 396 22.71 -3.18 32.64
C ALA A 396 21.38 -3.87 33.03
N GLY A 397 20.24 -3.44 32.47
CA GLY A 397 18.94 -4.07 32.69
C GLY A 397 18.01 -3.35 33.68
N ALA A 398 18.23 -2.07 33.95
CA ALA A 398 17.31 -1.27 34.77
C ALA A 398 15.87 -1.26 34.21
N SER A 399 14.89 -1.30 35.10
CA SER A 399 13.47 -1.32 34.74
C SER A 399 13.01 0.02 34.14
N ALA A 400 11.90 -0.01 33.40
CA ALA A 400 11.33 1.20 32.80
C ALA A 400 10.96 2.28 33.86
N GLU A 401 10.56 1.87 35.06
CA GLU A 401 10.24 2.79 36.16
C GLU A 401 11.51 3.44 36.74
N GLN A 402 12.59 2.68 36.85
CA GLN A 402 13.90 3.18 37.27
C GLN A 402 14.47 4.17 36.24
N LEU A 403 14.43 3.82 34.95
CA LEU A 403 14.88 4.71 33.88
C LEU A 403 14.05 5.99 33.79
N ALA A 404 12.74 5.92 34.06
CA ALA A 404 11.88 7.10 34.14
C ALA A 404 12.26 8.00 35.32
N ARG A 405 12.58 7.42 36.48
CA ARG A 405 13.04 8.16 37.66
C ARG A 405 14.36 8.88 37.38
N LEU A 406 15.35 8.18 36.82
CA LEU A 406 16.64 8.77 36.43
C LEU A 406 16.49 9.87 35.36
N SER A 407 15.65 9.64 34.35
CA SER A 407 15.41 10.61 33.27
C SER A 407 14.69 11.88 33.74
N SER A 408 14.01 11.82 34.88
CA SER A 408 13.31 12.95 35.47
C SER A 408 14.16 13.79 36.43
N ALA A 409 15.36 13.29 36.78
CA ALA A 409 16.25 13.92 37.75
C ALA A 409 16.82 15.25 37.24
N GLN A 410 16.85 16.25 38.11
CA GLN A 410 17.45 17.54 37.78
C GLN A 410 18.92 17.56 38.19
N VAL A 411 19.83 17.66 37.22
CA VAL A 411 21.27 17.75 37.49
C VAL A 411 21.74 19.20 37.40
N SER A 412 22.32 19.71 38.48
CA SER A 412 22.79 21.09 38.61
C SER A 412 24.22 21.16 39.14
N ILE A 413 24.85 22.34 39.04
CA ILE A 413 26.23 22.56 39.48
C ILE A 413 26.22 23.70 40.50
N ALA A 414 26.76 23.45 41.69
CA ALA A 414 26.87 24.43 42.77
C ALA A 414 28.15 24.21 43.59
N ASP A 415 28.53 25.16 44.45
CA ASP A 415 29.66 25.01 45.37
C ASP A 415 29.17 24.29 46.64
N LEU A 416 29.63 23.06 46.87
CA LEU A 416 29.20 22.21 47.98
C LEU A 416 30.14 22.37 49.19
N PRO A 417 29.62 22.23 50.43
CA PRO A 417 30.44 22.33 51.62
C PRO A 417 31.29 21.06 51.86
N GLY A 418 32.56 21.26 52.23
CA GLY A 418 33.46 20.16 52.63
C GLY A 418 34.16 19.50 51.44
N ASP A 419 34.47 18.20 51.58
CA ASP A 419 35.17 17.40 50.56
C ASP A 419 34.17 16.62 49.67
N GLN A 420 32.94 17.13 49.50
CA GLN A 420 31.89 16.48 48.71
C GLN A 420 32.04 16.76 47.21
N VAL A 421 31.89 15.72 46.39
CA VAL A 421 31.98 15.81 44.93
C VAL A 421 30.60 15.92 44.26
N GLY A 422 29.56 15.43 44.94
CA GLY A 422 28.17 15.50 44.54
C GLY A 422 27.27 15.21 45.74
N GLU A 423 26.01 15.59 45.61
CA GLU A 423 24.94 15.20 46.53
C GLU A 423 23.64 14.96 45.75
N ALA A 424 22.91 13.91 46.14
CA ALA A 424 21.56 13.63 45.68
C ALA A 424 20.54 13.93 46.78
N GLY A 425 19.48 14.64 46.42
CA GLY A 425 18.39 14.99 47.34
C GLY A 425 17.05 15.04 46.62
N GLY A 426 16.10 14.21 47.07
CA GLY A 426 14.78 14.13 46.45
C GLY A 426 14.85 13.62 45.01
N ASN A 427 14.68 14.50 44.02
CA ASN A 427 14.81 14.21 42.59
C ASN A 427 15.84 15.11 41.90
N ALA A 428 16.80 15.63 42.66
CA ALA A 428 17.84 16.51 42.16
C ALA A 428 19.22 15.97 42.54
N ILE A 429 20.18 16.20 41.65
CA ILE A 429 21.60 15.94 41.84
C ILE A 429 22.31 17.28 41.72
N THR A 430 23.16 17.58 42.70
CA THR A 430 24.03 18.75 42.67
C THR A 430 25.47 18.26 42.62
N LEU A 431 26.20 18.63 41.58
CA LEU A 431 27.64 18.37 41.48
C LEU A 431 28.42 19.58 42.02
N ASP A 432 29.51 19.31 42.73
CA ASP A 432 30.38 20.38 43.21
C ASP A 432 31.05 21.10 42.03
N ALA A 433 31.07 22.42 42.03
CA ALA A 433 31.59 23.22 40.92
C ALA A 433 33.09 23.00 40.68
N ASN A 434 33.83 22.50 41.69
CA ASN A 434 35.28 22.31 41.67
C ASN A 434 35.72 20.89 42.07
N ALA A 435 34.79 19.92 42.12
CA ALA A 435 35.02 18.54 42.51
C ALA A 435 35.80 18.41 43.84
N ALA A 436 35.31 19.02 44.93
CA ALA A 436 35.94 18.96 46.26
C ALA A 436 37.40 19.45 46.28
N GLY A 437 37.73 20.41 45.42
CA GLY A 437 39.06 20.97 45.27
C GLY A 437 40.01 20.08 44.47
N LEU A 438 39.52 19.09 43.73
CA LEU A 438 40.30 18.24 42.82
C LEU A 438 40.15 18.70 41.36
N GLY A 439 38.98 19.22 40.97
CA GLY A 439 38.63 19.59 39.60
C GLY A 439 38.06 18.40 38.82
N TRP A 440 37.40 18.66 37.68
CA TRP A 440 36.68 17.64 36.92
C TRP A 440 37.42 17.13 35.67
N PHE A 441 37.21 15.86 35.36
CA PHE A 441 37.45 15.19 34.09
C PHE A 441 36.11 14.93 33.39
N ILE A 442 36.04 15.18 32.07
CA ILE A 442 34.82 15.07 31.26
C ILE A 442 35.11 14.14 30.08
N ASP A 443 34.49 12.97 30.09
CA ASP A 443 34.46 12.05 28.96
C ASP A 443 33.13 11.29 28.97
N ALA A 444 32.45 11.28 27.82
CA ALA A 444 31.11 10.71 27.65
C ALA A 444 31.13 9.30 27.06
N THR A 445 32.29 8.78 26.63
CA THR A 445 32.42 7.47 26.00
C THR A 445 33.09 6.48 26.96
N PRO A 446 32.33 5.60 27.63
CA PRO A 446 32.95 4.58 28.47
C PRO A 446 33.69 3.55 27.61
N THR A 447 35.00 3.42 27.80
CA THR A 447 35.73 2.21 27.45
C THR A 447 35.85 1.33 28.70
N VAL A 448 35.96 0.01 28.55
CA VAL A 448 36.13 -0.92 29.67
C VAL A 448 37.53 -0.75 30.29
N ASP A 449 37.59 -0.66 31.62
CA ASP A 449 38.80 -0.65 32.46
C ASP A 449 39.83 0.45 32.17
N GLU A 450 39.40 1.71 32.20
CA GLU A 450 40.35 2.83 32.34
C GLU A 450 40.76 2.98 33.81
N GLU A 451 41.89 2.35 34.16
CA GLU A 451 42.55 2.50 35.46
C GLU A 451 43.50 3.70 35.41
N PHE A 452 43.24 4.71 36.24
CA PHE A 452 44.05 5.93 36.36
C PHE A 452 44.94 5.95 37.62
N VAL A 453 45.18 4.78 38.20
CA VAL A 453 46.16 4.56 39.26
C VAL A 453 47.16 3.51 38.80
N ASP A 454 48.44 3.71 39.09
CA ASP A 454 49.44 2.67 38.91
C ASP A 454 49.22 1.54 39.94
N ALA A 455 49.87 0.39 39.73
CA ALA A 455 49.79 -0.78 40.60
C ALA A 455 50.23 -0.53 42.07
N ALA A 456 50.68 0.68 42.42
CA ALA A 456 51.00 1.11 43.77
C ALA A 456 49.99 2.14 44.34
N GLY A 457 48.83 2.32 43.69
CA GLY A 457 47.77 3.23 44.11
C GLY A 457 48.09 4.70 43.88
N ARG A 458 49.06 5.03 43.00
CA ARG A 458 49.42 6.42 42.68
C ARG A 458 48.80 6.83 41.36
N LEU A 459 48.21 8.01 41.30
CA LEU A 459 47.53 8.52 40.11
C LEU A 459 48.46 8.58 38.87
N GLN A 460 48.05 7.94 37.76
CA GLN A 460 48.62 8.00 36.41
C GLN A 460 47.47 7.75 35.41
N ALA A 461 47.10 8.53 34.39
CA ALA A 461 47.89 9.28 33.41
C ALA A 461 46.96 10.14 32.52
N THR A 462 47.40 10.51 31.30
CA THR A 462 46.64 11.17 30.22
C THR A 462 47.03 10.60 28.86
N ALA A 463 46.26 10.85 27.79
CA ALA A 463 46.82 11.06 26.44
C ALA A 463 46.61 12.52 26.00
N GLY A 464 47.38 13.44 26.61
CA GLY A 464 47.39 14.88 26.31
C GLY A 464 47.84 15.83 27.44
N GLY A 465 47.64 15.46 28.72
CA GLY A 465 48.23 16.07 29.94
C GLY A 465 47.58 17.37 30.45
N ASP A 466 46.80 17.37 31.55
CA ASP A 466 47.26 17.62 32.93
C ASP A 466 46.41 16.95 34.04
N ALA A 467 46.10 15.66 33.92
CA ALA A 467 45.23 14.90 34.84
C ALA A 467 45.85 14.53 36.21
N SER A 468 46.55 15.45 36.88
CA SER A 468 46.97 15.24 38.27
C SER A 468 45.90 15.74 39.23
N GLY A 469 45.16 14.82 39.84
CA GLY A 469 44.28 15.09 40.97
C GLY A 469 42.91 15.67 40.63
N ARG A 470 42.26 15.21 39.55
CA ARG A 470 40.87 15.52 39.16
C ARG A 470 39.94 14.30 39.30
N MET A 471 38.63 14.52 39.40
CA MET A 471 37.57 13.49 39.53
C MET A 471 36.80 13.29 38.22
N ASP A 472 36.38 12.06 37.92
CA ASP A 472 35.53 11.77 36.76
C ASP A 472 34.06 12.14 36.99
N ALA A 473 33.53 13.06 36.17
CA ALA A 473 32.17 13.55 36.27
C ALA A 473 31.12 12.49 35.92
N LEU A 474 31.40 11.57 34.99
CA LEU A 474 30.46 10.53 34.61
C LEU A 474 30.22 9.55 35.76
N THR A 475 31.31 9.09 36.39
CA THR A 475 31.24 8.21 37.56
C THR A 475 30.54 8.88 38.74
N ALA A 476 30.80 10.17 39.00
CA ALA A 476 30.09 10.91 40.05
C ALA A 476 28.58 10.99 39.76
N ILE A 477 28.17 11.29 38.52
CA ILE A 477 26.73 11.33 38.16
C ILE A 477 26.08 9.95 38.31
N ALA A 478 26.74 8.89 37.86
CA ALA A 478 26.24 7.53 37.99
C ALA A 478 26.08 7.12 39.47
N HIS A 479 27.00 7.56 40.33
CA HIS A 479 26.91 7.37 41.78
C HIS A 479 25.69 8.07 42.38
N GLU A 480 25.49 9.35 42.08
CA GLU A 480 24.33 10.11 42.57
C GLU A 480 23.00 9.58 42.04
N PHE A 481 22.99 9.02 40.82
CA PHE A 481 21.84 8.25 40.33
C PHE A 481 21.55 7.00 41.14
N GLY A 482 22.58 6.37 41.68
CA GLY A 482 22.41 5.32 42.66
C GLY A 482 21.62 5.77 43.88
N HIS A 483 21.98 6.91 44.48
CA HIS A 483 21.20 7.49 45.58
C HIS A 483 19.75 7.80 45.18
N LEU A 484 19.52 8.32 43.96
CA LEU A 484 18.17 8.50 43.44
C LEU A 484 17.40 7.20 43.22
N LEU A 485 18.05 6.04 43.13
CA LEU A 485 17.36 4.76 43.08
C LEU A 485 17.09 4.17 44.48
N GLY A 486 17.63 4.79 45.53
CA GLY A 486 17.39 4.40 46.93
C GLY A 486 18.58 3.71 47.62
N PHE A 487 19.78 3.78 47.04
CA PHE A 487 20.98 3.21 47.64
C PHE A 487 21.63 4.19 48.64
N GLU A 488 22.15 3.69 49.75
CA GLU A 488 22.78 4.50 50.83
C GLU A 488 24.21 4.03 51.10
N HIS A 489 25.06 4.91 51.65
CA HIS A 489 26.37 4.50 52.17
C HIS A 489 26.16 3.77 53.50
N SER A 490 26.55 2.49 53.61
CA SER A 490 26.55 1.82 54.91
C SER A 490 27.64 2.42 55.79
N ALA A 491 27.28 2.87 57.00
CA ALA A 491 28.25 3.43 57.93
C ALA A 491 29.20 2.33 58.45
N GLY A 492 30.44 2.33 57.96
CA GLY A 492 31.55 1.58 58.57
C GLY A 492 32.17 0.45 57.76
N ASP A 493 31.69 0.15 56.56
CA ASP A 493 32.30 -0.87 55.70
C ASP A 493 33.02 -0.20 54.51
N GLU A 494 34.31 -0.50 54.37
CA GLU A 494 35.07 -0.20 53.14
C GLU A 494 34.57 -1.03 51.93
N ASP A 495 33.56 -1.89 52.14
CA ASP A 495 32.93 -2.81 51.18
C ASP A 495 31.52 -2.34 50.74
N SER A 496 31.15 -1.06 50.90
CA SER A 496 29.94 -0.55 50.23
C SER A 496 30.18 -0.56 48.71
N LEU A 497 29.28 -1.16 47.94
CA LEU A 497 29.35 -1.15 46.47
C LEU A 497 29.53 0.27 45.93
N MET A 498 28.91 1.26 46.57
CA MET A 498 29.07 2.67 46.23
C MET A 498 30.48 3.23 46.51
N PHE A 499 31.20 2.67 47.49
CA PHE A 499 32.58 3.01 47.83
C PHE A 499 33.60 2.33 46.89
N GLU A 500 33.36 1.07 46.51
CA GLU A 500 34.20 0.36 45.51
C GLU A 500 34.18 1.02 44.13
N TRP A 501 33.17 1.85 43.84
CA TRP A 501 33.03 2.59 42.59
C TRP A 501 33.69 3.97 42.62
N LEU A 502 34.01 4.50 43.81
CA LEU A 502 34.54 5.85 44.01
C LEU A 502 36.01 5.91 44.39
N GLN A 503 36.80 4.87 44.07
CA GLN A 503 38.25 4.99 44.21
C GLN A 503 38.77 6.06 43.25
N LEU A 504 39.63 6.94 43.79
CA LEU A 504 40.29 8.01 43.02
C LEU A 504 40.96 7.41 41.78
N GLY A 505 40.43 7.74 40.60
CA GLY A 505 41.01 7.31 39.33
C GLY A 505 40.55 5.93 38.83
N GLN A 506 39.36 5.45 39.20
CA GLN A 506 38.77 4.27 38.54
C GLN A 506 37.39 4.60 37.96
N ARG A 507 37.22 4.40 36.65
CA ARG A 507 35.90 4.42 35.99
C ARG A 507 35.45 2.97 35.76
N LYS A 508 34.36 2.56 36.40
CA LYS A 508 33.75 1.25 36.21
C LYS A 508 32.47 1.36 35.37
N ARG A 509 32.26 0.43 34.44
CA ARG A 509 31.01 0.34 33.66
C ARG A 509 29.94 -0.34 34.51
N VAL A 510 28.70 0.17 34.46
CA VAL A 510 27.54 -0.54 35.02
C VAL A 510 27.28 -1.79 34.18
N THR A 511 27.43 -2.96 34.79
CA THR A 511 27.07 -4.27 34.25
C THR A 511 25.83 -4.82 34.94
N SER A 512 25.17 -5.83 34.36
CA SER A 512 24.06 -6.52 35.01
C SER A 512 24.48 -7.10 36.37
N GLU A 513 25.71 -7.63 36.49
CA GLU A 513 26.25 -8.13 37.77
C GLU A 513 26.38 -7.00 38.80
N SER A 514 26.90 -5.84 38.38
CA SER A 514 27.04 -4.68 39.27
C SER A 514 25.69 -4.08 39.67
N LEU A 515 24.70 -4.16 38.79
CA LEU A 515 23.34 -3.72 39.01
C LEU A 515 22.61 -4.69 39.96
N ASP A 516 22.81 -5.98 39.76
CA ASP A 516 22.31 -7.04 40.63
C ASP A 516 22.92 -6.92 42.03
N ASP A 517 24.23 -6.65 42.14
CA ASP A 517 24.89 -6.39 43.42
C ASP A 517 24.32 -5.12 44.10
N LEU A 518 24.14 -4.03 43.35
CA LEU A 518 23.53 -2.79 43.83
C LEU A 518 22.13 -3.05 44.40
N PHE A 519 21.31 -3.85 43.71
CA PHE A 519 19.95 -4.20 44.13
C PHE A 519 19.87 -5.33 45.18
N ALA A 520 20.86 -6.21 45.25
CA ALA A 520 20.88 -7.33 46.20
C ALA A 520 21.05 -6.88 47.66
N ASN A 521 21.53 -5.66 47.87
CA ASN A 521 21.75 -5.05 49.19
C ASN A 521 20.64 -4.09 49.64
N GLU A 522 19.43 -4.16 49.05
CA GLU A 522 18.23 -3.58 49.67
C GLU A 522 17.98 -4.23 51.04
N GLN A 523 18.63 -3.73 52.09
CA GLN A 523 18.02 -3.80 53.41
C GLN A 523 16.79 -2.91 53.35
N THR A 524 15.62 -3.53 53.34
CA THR A 524 14.35 -2.87 53.60
C THR A 524 14.45 -2.07 54.90
N TRP A 525 14.51 -0.75 54.80
CA TRP A 525 14.15 0.14 55.90
C TRP A 525 12.81 0.76 55.56
N ASP A 526 11.76 0.30 56.26
CA ASP A 526 10.49 1.01 56.33
C ASP A 526 10.76 2.43 56.85
N TRP A 527 10.20 3.42 56.14
CA TRP A 527 10.37 4.86 56.35
C TRP A 527 10.12 5.33 57.80
#